data_AF-A0A952D2R0-F1
#
_entry.id   AF-A0A952D2R0-F1
#
_cell.length_a   1.000
_cell.length_b   1.000
_cell.length_c   1.000
_cell.angle_alpha   90.00
_cell.angle_beta   90.00
_cell.angle_gamma   90.00
#
_symmetry.space_group_name_H-M   'P 1'
#
loop_
_entity.id
_entity.type
_entity.pdbx_description
1 polymer ?
#
loop_
_entity_poly.entity_id
_entity_poly.type
_entity_poly.pdbx_seq_one_letter_code
_entity_poly.pdbx_strand_id
1 'polypeptide(L)'
;EVQRVLSGPDWIDFLREMYGNEPARWSDSLRGNDRLRVIVNALTRIRFCTPDGRMEFATKEGVDHAPAGYLPWFDVPGRASAGTPIVFGHWAALGWLDRPDLLSIDTGCVWGRELTSVRLRDRRVLRVGCAVT
;
A
#
# COMPACT_ATOMS: atom_id res chain seq x y z
N GLU A 1 -11.85 -10.41 -4.88
CA GLU A 1 -13.11 -9.70 -5.16
C GLU A 1 -12.92 -8.60 -6.19
N VAL A 2 -12.11 -7.58 -5.89
CA VAL A 2 -11.80 -6.47 -6.80
C VAL A 2 -11.31 -6.93 -8.18
N GLN A 3 -10.42 -7.93 -8.27
CA GLN A 3 -9.98 -8.50 -9.56
C GLN A 3 -11.15 -8.90 -10.46
N ARG A 4 -12.19 -9.56 -9.91
CA ARG A 4 -13.34 -10.05 -10.69
C ARG A 4 -14.12 -8.90 -11.33
N VAL A 5 -14.28 -7.81 -10.59
CA VAL A 5 -14.99 -6.61 -11.08
C VAL A 5 -14.14 -5.88 -12.11
N LEU A 6 -12.84 -5.72 -11.85
CA LEU A 6 -11.91 -5.07 -12.79
C LEU A 6 -11.74 -5.86 -14.10
N SER A 7 -11.88 -7.18 -14.08
CA SER A 7 -11.85 -8.02 -15.29
C SER A 7 -13.23 -8.24 -15.92
N GLY A 8 -14.29 -7.68 -15.33
CA GLY A 8 -15.68 -7.88 -15.75
C GLY A 8 -16.18 -6.80 -16.70
N PRO A 9 -17.40 -6.94 -17.23
CA PRO A 9 -18.00 -5.95 -18.14
C PRO A 9 -18.26 -4.59 -17.47
N ASP A 10 -18.55 -4.58 -16.16
CA ASP A 10 -18.94 -3.38 -15.40
C ASP A 10 -17.73 -2.61 -14.81
N TRP A 11 -16.51 -2.91 -15.26
CA TRP A 11 -15.29 -2.31 -14.68
C TRP A 11 -15.29 -0.77 -14.76
N ILE A 12 -15.85 -0.19 -15.83
CA ILE A 12 -15.94 1.26 -16.01
C ILE A 12 -16.82 1.88 -14.92
N ASP A 13 -17.98 1.29 -14.66
CA ASP A 13 -18.89 1.79 -13.63
C ASP A 13 -18.28 1.64 -12.24
N PHE A 14 -17.58 0.54 -11.99
CA PHE A 14 -16.83 0.39 -10.75
C PHE A 14 -15.74 1.46 -10.59
N LEU A 15 -14.96 1.78 -11.63
CA LEU A 15 -13.92 2.81 -11.54
C LEU A 15 -14.46 4.20 -11.17
N ARG A 16 -15.69 4.53 -11.60
CA ARG A 16 -16.36 5.79 -11.23
C ARG A 16 -16.67 5.85 -9.72
N GLU A 17 -16.96 4.71 -9.12
CA GLU A 17 -17.37 4.56 -7.71
C GLU A 17 -16.22 4.17 -6.76
N MET A 18 -15.09 3.74 -7.33
CA MET A 18 -13.97 3.14 -6.60
C MET A 18 -13.28 4.12 -5.65
N TYR A 19 -13.29 5.42 -5.95
CA TYR A 19 -12.61 6.41 -5.12
C TYR A 19 -13.44 6.84 -3.91
N GLY A 20 -12.74 7.06 -2.80
CA GLY A 20 -13.31 7.51 -1.53
C GLY A 20 -12.46 7.03 -0.36
N ASN A 21 -12.57 7.71 0.77
CA ASN A 21 -11.80 7.36 1.98
C ASN A 21 -12.57 6.47 2.95
N GLU A 22 -13.89 6.36 2.79
CA GLU A 22 -14.74 5.52 3.65
C GLU A 22 -15.39 4.38 2.86
N PRO A 23 -15.50 3.18 3.43
CA PRO A 23 -15.08 2.82 4.79
C PRO A 23 -13.56 2.65 4.92
N ALA A 24 -12.99 3.19 6.00
CA ALA A 24 -11.55 3.14 6.29
C ALA A 24 -11.10 1.88 7.06
N ARG A 25 -12.02 0.99 7.46
CA ARG A 25 -11.72 -0.24 8.22
C ARG A 25 -12.48 -1.42 7.63
N TRP A 26 -11.83 -2.57 7.53
CA TRP A 26 -12.48 -3.81 7.10
C TRP A 26 -13.58 -4.24 8.08
N SER A 27 -14.68 -4.75 7.52
CA SER A 27 -15.67 -5.54 8.24
C SER A 27 -16.26 -6.58 7.31
N ASP A 28 -16.45 -7.80 7.82
CA ASP A 28 -17.12 -8.88 7.08
C ASP A 28 -18.60 -8.59 6.80
N SER A 29 -19.16 -7.53 7.39
CA SER A 29 -20.51 -7.03 7.06
C SER A 29 -20.55 -6.11 5.84
N LEU A 30 -19.41 -5.57 5.36
CA LEU A 30 -19.39 -4.68 4.20
C LEU A 30 -19.86 -5.41 2.94
N ARG A 31 -20.60 -4.70 2.07
CA ARG A 31 -21.13 -5.23 0.80
C ARG A 31 -20.94 -4.22 -0.32
N GLY A 32 -21.11 -4.67 -1.56
CA GLY A 32 -21.10 -3.81 -2.75
C GLY A 32 -19.85 -2.93 -2.87
N ASN A 33 -20.05 -1.69 -3.32
CA ASN A 33 -18.95 -0.74 -3.57
C ASN A 33 -18.16 -0.39 -2.32
N ASP A 34 -18.76 -0.38 -1.13
CA ASP A 34 -18.04 -0.11 0.11
C ASP A 34 -17.03 -1.21 0.43
N ARG A 35 -17.41 -2.48 0.22
CA ARG A 35 -16.50 -3.62 0.37
C ARG A 35 -15.38 -3.57 -0.66
N LEU A 36 -15.70 -3.26 -1.91
CA LEU A 36 -14.69 -3.16 -2.97
C LEU A 36 -13.73 -1.99 -2.71
N ARG A 37 -14.25 -0.84 -2.27
CA ARG A 37 -13.48 0.36 -1.98
C ARG A 37 -12.51 0.16 -0.82
N VAL A 38 -12.92 -0.47 0.28
CA VAL A 38 -11.99 -0.75 1.40
C VAL A 38 -10.85 -1.68 0.97
N ILE A 39 -11.14 -2.66 0.08
CA ILE A 39 -10.10 -3.54 -0.47
C ILE A 39 -9.16 -2.74 -1.36
N VAL A 40 -9.68 -1.89 -2.24
CA VAL A 40 -8.85 -1.01 -3.09
C VAL A 40 -7.97 -0.12 -2.23
N ASN A 41 -8.54 0.56 -1.23
CA ASN A 41 -7.79 1.41 -0.32
C ASN A 41 -6.65 0.67 0.38
N ALA A 42 -6.91 -0.55 0.87
CA ALA A 42 -5.88 -1.38 1.48
C ALA A 42 -4.78 -1.80 0.50
N LEU A 43 -5.12 -2.12 -0.75
CA LEU A 43 -4.15 -2.60 -1.73
C LEU A 43 -3.34 -1.50 -2.42
N THR A 44 -3.92 -0.31 -2.60
CA THR A 44 -3.34 0.71 -3.49
C THR A 44 -3.04 2.03 -2.82
N ARG A 45 -3.49 2.25 -1.58
CA ARG A 45 -3.40 3.57 -0.92
C ARG A 45 -2.82 3.55 0.48
N ILE A 46 -2.81 2.39 1.14
CA ILE A 46 -2.43 2.22 2.54
C ILE A 46 -1.00 2.72 2.83
N ARG A 47 -0.84 3.41 3.95
CA ARG A 47 0.45 3.78 4.53
C ARG A 47 0.44 3.48 6.01
N PHE A 48 -0.44 4.17 6.73
CA PHE A 48 -0.62 4.02 8.16
C PHE A 48 -1.97 3.41 8.52
N CYS A 49 -1.99 2.75 9.67
CA CYS A 49 -3.18 2.17 10.28
C CYS A 49 -3.12 2.31 11.79
N THR A 50 -4.28 2.44 12.42
CA THR A 50 -4.43 2.21 13.87
C THR A 50 -4.20 0.73 14.20
N PRO A 51 -3.94 0.38 15.48
CA PRO A 51 -3.81 -1.01 15.92
C PRO A 51 -5.03 -1.90 15.62
N ASP A 52 -6.23 -1.33 15.51
CA ASP A 52 -7.46 -2.06 15.17
C ASP A 52 -7.76 -2.11 13.66
N GLY A 53 -6.85 -1.59 12.82
CA GLY A 53 -6.89 -1.73 11.36
C GLY A 53 -7.68 -0.65 10.61
N ARG A 54 -7.98 0.50 11.24
CA ARG A 54 -8.49 1.68 10.52
C ARG A 54 -7.34 2.37 9.77
N MET A 55 -7.48 2.48 8.45
CA MET A 55 -6.54 3.11 7.53
C MET A 55 -6.55 4.64 7.64
N GLU A 56 -5.37 5.22 7.43
CA GLU A 56 -5.12 6.66 7.37
C GLU A 56 -4.81 7.06 5.91
N PHE A 57 -5.32 8.21 5.44
CA PHE A 57 -5.19 8.65 4.05
C PHE A 57 -4.66 10.07 3.85
N ALA A 58 -4.51 10.86 4.93
CA ALA A 58 -4.07 12.24 4.86
C ALA A 58 -2.55 12.37 4.83
N THR A 59 -1.83 11.58 5.65
CA THR A 59 -0.38 11.59 5.76
C THR A 59 0.25 10.86 4.57
N LYS A 60 1.21 11.52 3.92
CA LYS A 60 1.92 11.03 2.73
C LYS A 60 3.43 10.91 2.95
N GLU A 61 3.90 11.27 4.13
CA GLU A 61 5.28 11.31 4.58
C GLU A 61 5.81 9.93 5.00
N GLY A 62 7.10 9.84 5.34
CA GLY A 62 7.75 8.62 5.83
C GLY A 62 7.33 8.24 7.26
N VAL A 63 7.87 7.12 7.77
CA VAL A 63 7.47 6.54 9.07
C VAL A 63 7.60 7.48 10.26
N ASP A 64 8.56 8.40 10.24
CA ASP A 64 8.81 9.37 11.32
C ASP A 64 7.70 10.43 11.47
N HIS A 65 6.75 10.46 10.54
CA HIS A 65 5.60 11.37 10.51
C HIS A 65 4.27 10.65 10.76
N ALA A 66 4.30 9.43 11.30
CA ALA A 66 3.09 8.71 11.69
C ALA A 66 2.22 9.57 12.63
N PRO A 67 0.93 9.77 12.32
CA PRO A 67 0.02 10.44 13.25
C PRO A 67 -0.06 9.72 14.59
N ALA A 68 -0.36 10.45 15.67
CA ALA A 68 -0.50 9.86 17.00
C ALA A 68 -1.55 8.73 16.99
N GLY A 69 -1.16 7.55 17.49
CA GLY A 69 -2.02 6.36 17.52
C GLY A 69 -2.03 5.54 16.23
N TYR A 70 -1.23 5.90 15.23
CA TYR A 70 -1.08 5.14 13.99
C TYR A 70 0.31 4.50 13.89
N LEU A 71 0.37 3.38 13.18
CA LEU A 71 1.55 2.59 12.88
C LEU A 71 1.68 2.43 11.36
N PRO A 72 2.89 2.28 10.80
CA PRO A 72 3.03 1.78 9.43
C PRO A 72 2.26 0.46 9.29
N TRP A 73 1.54 0.26 8.18
CA TRP A 73 0.60 -0.87 8.03
C TRP A 73 1.25 -2.24 8.29
N PHE A 74 2.55 -2.37 7.97
CA PHE A 74 3.32 -3.60 8.14
C PHE A 74 3.75 -3.86 9.59
N ASP A 75 3.67 -2.85 10.47
CA ASP A 75 3.96 -2.94 11.90
C ASP A 75 2.69 -3.07 12.77
N VAL A 76 1.49 -3.06 12.15
CA VAL A 76 0.23 -3.27 12.87
C VAL A 76 0.18 -4.67 13.49
N PRO A 77 -0.06 -4.81 14.81
CA PRO A 77 -0.11 -6.10 15.48
C PRO A 77 -1.30 -6.94 15.01
N GLY A 78 -1.10 -8.25 14.90
CA GLY A 78 -2.17 -9.19 14.54
C GLY A 78 -2.66 -9.09 13.09
N ARG A 79 -1.98 -8.35 12.21
CA ARG A 79 -2.30 -8.29 10.79
C ARG A 79 -2.30 -9.71 10.18
N ALA A 80 -3.29 -10.01 9.35
CA ALA A 80 -3.45 -11.33 8.73
C ALA A 80 -2.25 -11.73 7.84
N SER A 81 -1.48 -10.76 7.36
CA SER A 81 -0.30 -11.00 6.53
C SER A 81 0.98 -11.34 7.33
N ALA A 82 0.92 -11.40 8.66
CA ALA A 82 2.09 -11.67 9.50
C ALA A 82 2.77 -12.99 9.09
N GLY A 83 4.10 -12.98 9.00
CA GLY A 83 4.89 -14.14 8.59
C GLY A 83 4.93 -14.41 7.07
N THR A 84 4.17 -13.68 6.26
CA THR A 84 4.30 -13.73 4.79
C THR A 84 5.22 -12.60 4.32
N PRO A 85 6.34 -12.90 3.63
CA PRO A 85 7.19 -11.85 3.06
C PRO A 85 6.45 -11.02 2.02
N ILE A 86 6.52 -9.68 2.14
CA ILE A 86 5.82 -8.76 1.23
C ILE A 86 6.83 -7.84 0.52
N VAL A 87 6.69 -7.74 -0.79
CA VAL A 87 7.32 -6.68 -1.61
C VAL A 87 6.24 -5.67 -1.98
N PHE A 88 6.47 -4.39 -1.73
CA PHE A 88 5.50 -3.34 -2.05
C PHE A 88 6.15 -2.04 -2.51
N GLY A 89 5.31 -1.15 -3.05
CA GLY A 89 5.68 0.20 -3.50
C GLY A 89 4.66 1.24 -3.05
N HIS A 90 4.35 2.23 -3.90
CA HIS A 90 3.39 3.34 -3.66
C HIS A 90 3.80 4.35 -2.57
N TRP A 91 4.59 3.93 -1.59
CA TRP A 91 5.04 4.77 -0.50
C TRP A 91 6.45 5.32 -0.72
N ALA A 92 6.66 6.10 -1.78
CA ALA A 92 7.94 6.74 -2.11
C ALA A 92 8.61 7.51 -0.95
N ALA A 93 7.81 8.09 -0.04
CA ALA A 93 8.33 8.80 1.14
C ALA A 93 8.96 7.87 2.20
N LEU A 94 8.56 6.59 2.25
CA LEU A 94 9.24 5.55 3.04
C LEU A 94 10.63 5.24 2.45
N GLY A 95 10.73 5.23 1.12
CA GLY A 95 11.95 4.89 0.41
C GLY A 95 12.31 3.41 0.54
N TRP A 96 13.60 3.11 0.47
CA TRP A 96 14.10 1.74 0.56
C TRP A 96 13.98 1.19 1.99
N LEU A 97 13.40 0.00 2.09
CA LEU A 97 13.37 -0.78 3.33
C LEU A 97 13.62 -2.25 3.01
N ASP A 98 14.54 -2.87 3.74
CA ASP A 98 14.92 -4.29 3.58
C ASP A 98 14.87 -4.99 4.93
N ARG A 99 13.77 -5.68 5.20
CA ARG A 99 13.57 -6.56 6.35
C ARG A 99 13.36 -8.00 5.86
N PRO A 100 13.64 -9.03 6.67
CA PRO A 100 13.41 -10.42 6.28
C PRO A 100 12.00 -10.71 5.76
N ASP A 101 10.99 -9.99 6.25
CA ASP A 101 9.58 -10.17 5.90
C ASP A 101 8.98 -9.01 5.08
N LEU A 102 9.77 -7.98 4.73
CA LEU A 102 9.26 -6.78 4.07
C LEU A 102 10.32 -6.11 3.18
N LEU A 103 9.95 -5.81 1.94
CA LEU A 103 10.74 -5.06 0.97
C LEU A 103 9.93 -3.88 0.42
N SER A 104 10.39 -2.66 0.66
CA SER A 104 9.88 -1.45 -0.01
C SER A 104 10.78 -1.10 -1.19
N ILE A 105 10.24 -1.17 -2.40
CA ILE A 105 11.00 -0.93 -3.66
C ILE A 105 10.61 0.39 -4.34
N ASP A 106 9.61 1.11 -3.82
CA ASP A 106 9.30 2.45 -4.32
C ASP A 106 10.28 3.47 -3.73
N THR A 107 11.39 3.64 -4.44
CA THR A 107 12.42 4.63 -4.12
C THR A 107 12.19 5.97 -4.80
N GLY A 108 11.00 6.22 -5.36
CA GLY A 108 10.58 7.53 -5.83
C GLY A 108 11.25 8.01 -7.12
N CYS A 109 11.45 7.14 -8.11
CA CYS A 109 12.07 7.51 -9.39
C CYS A 109 11.42 8.74 -10.06
N VAL A 110 10.08 8.82 -10.09
CA VAL A 110 9.37 9.98 -10.68
C VAL A 110 9.64 11.30 -9.95
N TRP A 111 10.15 11.22 -8.72
CA TRP A 111 10.55 12.37 -7.91
C TRP A 111 12.04 12.70 -8.03
N GLY A 112 12.71 12.19 -9.08
CA GLY A 112 14.15 12.43 -9.31
C GLY A 112 15.08 11.64 -8.41
N ARG A 113 14.59 10.58 -7.77
CA ARG A 113 15.40 9.69 -6.92
C ARG A 113 15.90 8.51 -7.72
N GLU A 114 15.51 7.29 -7.36
CA GLU A 114 16.03 6.07 -7.98
C GLU A 114 14.88 5.14 -8.38
N LEU A 115 15.09 4.35 -9.43
CA LEU A 115 14.33 3.14 -9.71
C LEU A 115 15.07 1.93 -9.11
N THR A 116 14.39 1.18 -8.24
CA THR A 116 14.98 0.03 -7.55
C THR A 116 14.43 -1.29 -8.07
N SER A 117 15.32 -2.25 -8.32
CA SER A 117 15.01 -3.64 -8.65
C SER A 117 15.69 -4.58 -7.64
N VAL A 118 15.02 -5.68 -7.31
CA VAL A 118 15.51 -6.69 -6.38
C VAL A 118 15.35 -8.08 -6.99
N ARG A 119 16.44 -8.85 -7.05
CA ARG A 119 16.40 -10.27 -7.40
C ARG A 119 16.02 -11.09 -6.15
N LEU A 120 14.81 -11.64 -6.13
CA LEU A 120 14.25 -12.28 -4.92
C LEU A 120 15.07 -13.47 -4.40
N ARG A 121 15.73 -14.24 -5.27
CA ARG A 121 16.49 -15.44 -4.89
C ARG A 121 17.60 -15.16 -3.86
N ASP A 122 18.29 -14.04 -4.03
CA ASP A 122 19.48 -13.68 -3.24
C ASP A 122 19.46 -12.24 -2.73
N ARG A 123 18.31 -11.57 -2.86
CA ARG A 123 18.09 -10.16 -2.52
C ARG A 123 19.11 -9.20 -3.13
N ARG A 124 19.70 -9.54 -4.27
CA ARG A 124 20.60 -8.60 -4.95
C ARG A 124 19.82 -7.38 -5.41
N VAL A 125 20.28 -6.20 -5.00
CA VAL A 125 19.67 -4.91 -5.33
C VAL A 125 20.40 -4.23 -6.49
N LEU A 126 19.63 -3.69 -7.42
CA LEU A 126 20.09 -2.80 -8.49
C LEU A 126 19.30 -1.50 -8.40
N ARG A 127 19.99 -0.36 -8.44
CA ARG A 127 19.36 0.96 -8.46
C ARG A 127 19.91 1.80 -9.59
N VAL A 128 19.03 2.56 -10.22
CA VAL A 128 19.37 3.50 -11.28
C VAL A 128 18.81 4.86 -10.90
N GLY A 129 19.67 5.88 -10.88
CA GLY A 129 19.25 7.27 -10.65
C GLY A 129 18.36 7.77 -11.77
N CYS A 130 17.32 8.53 -11.42
CA CYS A 130 16.37 9.12 -12.34
C CYS A 130 16.62 10.63 -12.42
N ALA A 131 16.71 11.19 -13.63
CA ALA A 131 16.74 12.63 -13.82
C ALA A 131 15.33 13.20 -13.60
N VAL A 132 15.24 14.36 -12.95
CA VAL A 132 14.00 15.16 -12.99
C VAL A 132 13.94 15.77 -14.39
N THR A 133 12.97 15.33 -15.20
CA THR A 133 12.58 16.03 -16.44
C THR A 133 11.73 17.24 -16.13
#